data_AF-T1AZ41-F1
#
_entry.id   AF-T1AZ41-F1
#
_cell.length_a   1.000
_cell.length_b   1.000
_cell.length_c   1.000
_cell.angle_alpha   90.00
_cell.angle_beta   90.00
_cell.angle_gamma   90.00
#
_symmetry.space_group_name_H-M   'P 1'
#
loop_
_entity.id
_entity.type
_entity.pdbx_description
1 polymer ?
#
loop_
_entity_poly.entity_id
_entity_poly.type
_entity_poly.pdbx_seq_one_letter_code
_entity_poly.pdbx_strand_id
1 'polypeptide(L)'
;GRSVIVVGPQLRLHQCGLPKKMALELFKPFIFQKLQLRGEASTIKAAKRLVEREGPEVWDILEEVIREHPVLLNRAPTLHRLGIQAFEPQLVEGKAIQLHPLVCTAFNADFDGDQMAVHVPLSLEAQLEARALMMASNNILSPANGDPIIVPSQDVVLGLYYMTRERVGARGEGMLFSDVHEVHRAYESRMVDLQAKVRVRIKERIHGAEPQDRTRTVSTTVGRALLV
;
A
#
# COMPACT_ATOMS: atom_id res chain seq x y z
N GLY A 1 19.44 6.56 -4.74
CA GLY A 1 19.22 6.28 -6.18
C GLY A 1 18.05 7.11 -6.68
N ARG A 2 17.79 7.18 -7.99
CA ARG A 2 16.58 7.80 -8.57
C ARG A 2 16.02 6.89 -9.66
N SER A 3 14.69 6.78 -9.75
CA SER A 3 14.02 6.15 -10.90
C SER A 3 12.63 6.72 -11.10
N VAL A 4 12.04 6.42 -12.26
CA VAL A 4 10.64 6.71 -12.59
C VAL A 4 9.73 5.92 -11.66
N ILE A 5 8.62 6.54 -11.27
CA ILE A 5 7.57 5.88 -10.48
C ILE A 5 6.47 5.29 -11.37
N VAL A 6 5.92 4.17 -10.95
CA VAL A 6 4.76 3.52 -11.56
C VAL A 6 3.77 3.11 -10.47
N VAL A 7 2.52 2.89 -10.88
CA VAL A 7 1.46 2.52 -9.95
C VAL A 7 1.66 1.11 -9.38
N GLY A 8 1.60 0.97 -8.05
CA GLY A 8 1.64 -0.31 -7.34
C GLY A 8 0.37 -0.56 -6.53
N PRO A 9 -0.77 -0.88 -7.17
CA PRO A 9 -2.08 -0.92 -6.50
C PRO A 9 -2.23 -2.09 -5.52
N GLN A 10 -1.38 -3.12 -5.61
CA GLN A 10 -1.38 -4.29 -4.73
C GLN A 10 -0.56 -4.08 -3.45
N LEU A 11 0.19 -2.98 -3.36
CA LEU A 11 1.03 -2.68 -2.20
C LEU A 11 0.16 -2.28 -1.01
N ARG A 12 0.67 -2.50 0.21
CA ARG A 12 0.08 -1.87 1.41
C ARG A 12 0.54 -0.42 1.52
N LEU A 13 -0.19 0.40 2.28
CA LEU A 13 0.11 1.83 2.42
C LEU A 13 1.55 2.15 2.87
N HIS A 14 2.13 1.30 3.71
CA HIS A 14 3.51 1.46 4.23
C HIS A 14 4.59 0.82 3.35
N GLN A 15 4.22 0.23 2.20
CA GLN A 15 5.15 -0.49 1.33
C GLN A 15 5.45 0.29 0.05
N CYS A 16 6.65 0.10 -0.50
CA CYS A 16 6.98 0.51 -1.86
C CYS A 16 7.61 -0.64 -2.63
N GLY A 17 7.45 -0.67 -3.96
CA GLY A 17 8.19 -1.61 -4.80
C GLY A 17 9.55 -1.02 -5.17
N LEU A 18 10.63 -1.69 -4.77
CA LEU A 18 11.99 -1.29 -5.07
C LEU A 18 12.62 -2.24 -6.11
N PRO A 19 13.10 -1.73 -7.25
CA PRO A 19 13.75 -2.57 -8.26
C PRO A 19 14.94 -3.34 -7.70
N LYS A 20 15.02 -4.65 -7.99
CA LYS A 20 16.11 -5.53 -7.54
C LYS A 20 17.50 -4.96 -7.77
N LYS A 21 17.78 -4.44 -8.97
CA LYS A 21 19.09 -3.83 -9.30
C LYS A 21 19.38 -2.57 -8.50
N MET A 22 18.36 -1.74 -8.24
CA MET A 22 18.53 -0.55 -7.42
C MET A 22 18.79 -0.94 -5.96
N ALA A 23 18.03 -1.90 -5.42
CA ALA A 23 18.21 -2.41 -4.08
C ALA A 23 19.61 -3.01 -3.91
N LEU A 24 20.07 -3.83 -4.86
CA LEU A 24 21.40 -4.40 -4.85
C LEU A 24 22.49 -3.32 -4.71
N GLU A 25 22.41 -2.24 -5.49
CA GLU A 25 23.34 -1.11 -5.42
C GLU A 25 23.29 -0.35 -4.09
N LEU A 26 22.08 -0.06 -3.59
CA LEU A 26 21.88 0.71 -2.36
C LEU A 26 22.35 -0.04 -1.11
N PHE A 27 22.17 -1.37 -1.09
CA PHE A 27 22.44 -2.20 0.07
C PHE A 27 23.78 -2.96 0.01
N LYS A 28 24.64 -2.70 -0.98
CA LYS A 28 25.95 -3.38 -1.14
C LYS A 28 26.76 -3.51 0.16
N PRO A 29 26.94 -2.46 0.99
CA PRO A 29 27.74 -2.58 2.21
C PRO A 29 27.19 -3.63 3.18
N PHE A 30 25.86 -3.68 3.33
CA PHE A 30 25.16 -4.63 4.21
C PHE A 30 25.26 -6.06 3.67
N ILE A 31 25.13 -6.23 2.36
CA ILE A 31 25.28 -7.53 1.69
C ILE A 31 26.71 -8.06 1.88
N PHE A 32 27.73 -7.21 1.71
CA PHE A 32 29.12 -7.62 1.93
C PHE A 32 29.36 -8.08 3.37
N GLN A 33 28.84 -7.34 4.35
CA GLN A 33 28.94 -7.70 5.75
C GLN A 33 28.25 -9.04 6.04
N LYS A 34 27.05 -9.27 5.51
CA LYS A 34 26.31 -10.53 5.67
C LYS A 34 27.02 -11.72 5.02
N LEU A 35 27.55 -11.57 3.81
CA LEU A 35 28.34 -12.60 3.12
C LEU A 35 29.57 -13.02 3.94
N GLN A 36 30.25 -12.05 4.58
CA GLN A 36 31.38 -12.36 5.46
C GLN A 36 30.95 -13.06 6.75
N LEU A 37 29.88 -12.59 7.39
CA LEU A 37 29.36 -13.18 8.63
C LEU A 37 28.88 -14.64 8.43
N ARG A 38 28.31 -14.95 7.25
CA ARG A 38 27.89 -16.30 6.89
C ARG A 38 29.04 -17.22 6.44
N GLY A 39 30.26 -16.69 6.28
CA GLY A 39 31.41 -17.44 5.79
C GLY A 39 31.40 -17.72 4.28
N GLU A 40 30.43 -17.18 3.54
CA GLU A 40 30.33 -17.31 2.07
C GLU A 40 31.43 -16.51 1.35
N ALA A 41 31.97 -15.48 2.01
CA ALA A 41 33.12 -14.71 1.53
C ALA A 41 34.18 -14.51 2.62
N SER A 42 35.41 -14.93 2.36
CA SER A 42 36.54 -14.74 3.28
C SER A 42 37.06 -13.30 3.36
N THR A 43 36.86 -12.49 2.31
CA THR A 43 37.33 -11.10 2.25
C THR A 43 36.31 -10.20 1.56
N ILE A 44 36.37 -8.89 1.80
CA ILE A 44 35.52 -7.89 1.12
C ILE A 44 35.71 -7.97 -0.40
N LYS A 45 36.93 -8.25 -0.88
CA LYS A 45 37.22 -8.39 -2.31
C LYS A 45 36.54 -9.63 -2.91
N ALA A 46 36.45 -10.73 -2.15
CA ALA A 46 35.70 -11.91 -2.57
C ALA A 46 34.19 -11.65 -2.57
N ALA A 47 33.66 -10.99 -1.52
CA ALA A 47 32.25 -10.60 -1.44
C ALA A 47 31.84 -9.70 -2.61
N LYS A 48 32.67 -8.72 -2.97
CA LYS A 48 32.45 -7.85 -4.13
C LYS A 48 32.32 -8.64 -5.43
N ARG A 49 33.20 -9.62 -5.66
CA ARG A 49 33.15 -10.50 -6.85
C ARG A 49 31.90 -11.38 -6.89
N LEU A 50 31.41 -11.83 -5.73
CA LEU A 50 30.15 -12.60 -5.65
C LEU A 50 28.95 -11.73 -6.00
N VAL A 51 28.87 -10.52 -5.44
CA VAL A 51 27.78 -9.57 -5.74
C VAL A 51 27.78 -9.16 -7.22
N GLU A 52 28.96 -8.96 -7.83
CA GLU A 52 29.07 -8.67 -9.28
C GLU A 52 28.60 -9.82 -10.18
N ARG A 53 28.56 -11.06 -9.67
CA ARG A 53 28.04 -12.22 -10.41
C ARG A 53 26.53 -12.37 -10.33
N GLU A 54 25.85 -11.60 -9.47
CA GLU A 54 24.40 -11.64 -9.29
C GLU A 54 23.84 -13.07 -9.04
N GLY A 55 24.60 -13.90 -8.29
CA GLY A 55 24.22 -15.28 -7.96
C GLY A 55 22.98 -15.38 -7.05
N PRO A 56 22.29 -16.54 -7.02
CA PRO A 56 21.09 -16.76 -6.20
C PRO A 56 21.31 -16.43 -4.71
N GLU A 57 22.48 -16.76 -4.16
CA GLU A 57 22.84 -16.49 -2.77
C GLU A 57 22.81 -14.99 -2.42
N VAL A 58 23.14 -14.13 -3.40
CA VAL A 58 23.14 -12.68 -3.22
C VAL A 58 21.72 -12.14 -3.11
N TRP A 59 20.78 -12.73 -3.87
CA TRP A 59 19.37 -12.33 -3.84
C TRP A 59 18.70 -12.75 -2.54
N ASP A 60 19.01 -13.94 -2.02
CA ASP A 60 18.52 -14.42 -0.72
C ASP A 60 19.02 -13.53 0.43
N ILE A 61 20.31 -13.13 0.38
CA ILE A 61 20.88 -12.19 1.37
C ILE A 61 20.27 -10.80 1.22
N LEU A 62 20.06 -10.33 -0.01
CA LEU A 62 19.41 -9.03 -0.24
C LEU A 62 18.01 -9.02 0.39
N GLU A 63 17.22 -10.07 0.18
CA GLU A 63 15.88 -10.17 0.77
C GLU A 63 15.89 -10.20 2.30
N GLU A 64 16.90 -10.83 2.91
CA GLU A 64 17.10 -10.78 4.36
C GLU A 64 17.47 -9.36 4.82
N VAL A 65 18.40 -8.69 4.13
CA VAL A 65 18.92 -7.37 4.52
C VAL A 65 17.85 -6.28 4.44
N ILE A 66 16.99 -6.32 3.41
CA ILE A 66 15.94 -5.31 3.24
C ILE A 66 14.76 -5.51 4.20
N ARG A 67 14.61 -6.72 4.76
CA ARG A 67 13.51 -7.05 5.64
C ARG A 67 13.62 -6.16 6.89
N GLU A 68 12.56 -5.43 7.18
CA GLU A 68 12.50 -4.44 8.26
C GLU A 68 13.50 -3.28 8.15
N HIS A 69 14.11 -3.05 6.98
CA HIS A 69 14.97 -1.89 6.71
C HIS A 69 14.21 -0.83 5.90
N PRO A 70 13.65 0.21 6.54
CA PRO A 70 12.86 1.21 5.83
C PRO A 70 13.72 2.02 4.86
N VAL A 71 13.13 2.46 3.75
CA VAL A 71 13.73 3.39 2.79
C VAL A 71 12.94 4.69 2.74
N LEU A 72 13.61 5.81 2.50
CA LEU A 72 12.96 7.10 2.33
C LEU A 72 12.76 7.39 0.85
N LEU A 73 11.52 7.68 0.46
CA LEU A 73 11.19 8.21 -0.86
C LEU A 73 11.03 9.73 -0.78
N ASN A 74 11.59 10.43 -1.76
CA ASN A 74 11.48 11.88 -1.89
C ASN A 74 11.20 12.27 -3.34
N ARG A 75 10.25 13.19 -3.55
CA ARG A 75 10.00 13.83 -4.84
C ARG A 75 10.43 15.30 -4.78
N ALA A 76 11.20 15.72 -5.78
CA ALA A 76 11.57 17.12 -5.93
C ALA A 76 10.54 17.85 -6.82
N PRO A 77 10.17 19.10 -6.51
CA PRO A 77 10.56 19.89 -5.32
C PRO A 77 9.80 19.46 -4.05
N THR A 78 10.49 19.45 -2.90
CA THR A 78 9.89 19.13 -1.59
C THR A 78 9.27 20.38 -0.98
N LEU A 79 7.93 20.51 -1.02
CA LEU A 79 7.22 21.71 -0.54
C LEU A 79 6.87 21.67 0.95
N HIS A 80 6.74 20.47 1.51
CA HIS A 80 6.34 20.25 2.90
C HIS A 80 6.85 18.89 3.39
N ARG A 81 6.76 18.64 4.71
CA ARG A 81 7.31 17.42 5.33
C ARG A 81 6.79 16.11 4.73
N LEU A 82 5.55 16.09 4.21
CA LEU A 82 4.98 14.90 3.56
C LEU A 82 5.59 14.55 2.20
N GLY A 83 6.42 15.43 1.63
CA GLY A 83 7.18 15.15 0.41
C GLY A 83 8.36 14.19 0.63
N ILE A 84 8.61 13.78 1.88
CA ILE A 84 9.55 12.72 2.24
C ILE A 84 8.83 11.76 3.21
N GLN A 85 8.74 10.49 2.85
CA GLN A 85 8.15 9.45 3.72
C GLN A 85 8.97 8.17 3.68
N ALA A 86 8.90 7.41 4.77
CA ALA A 86 9.50 6.09 4.89
C ALA A 86 8.52 5.00 4.44
N PHE A 87 9.07 3.98 3.78
CA PHE A 87 8.36 2.80 3.32
C PHE A 87 9.19 1.55 3.57
N GLU A 88 8.53 0.42 3.73
CA GLU A 88 9.17 -0.90 3.68
C GLU A 88 9.32 -1.34 2.22
N PRO A 89 10.56 -1.60 1.75
CA PRO A 89 10.78 -2.01 0.38
C PRO A 89 10.33 -3.46 0.15
N GLN A 90 9.60 -3.68 -0.94
CA GLN A 90 9.31 -4.99 -1.53
C GLN A 90 10.10 -5.11 -2.83
N LEU A 91 10.86 -6.19 -3.01
CA LEU A 91 11.62 -6.37 -4.24
C LEU A 91 10.67 -6.60 -5.41
N VAL A 92 10.82 -5.79 -6.46
CA VAL A 92 10.07 -5.93 -7.70
C VAL A 92 11.01 -6.10 -8.88
N GLU A 93 10.50 -6.79 -9.90
CA GLU A 93 11.16 -6.86 -11.20
C GLU A 93 11.06 -5.52 -11.94
N GLY A 94 11.96 -5.33 -12.91
CA GLY A 94 12.01 -4.12 -13.72
C GLY A 94 12.93 -3.04 -13.16
N LYS A 95 12.66 -1.78 -13.54
CA LYS A 95 13.52 -0.61 -13.23
C LYS A 95 12.80 0.53 -12.53
N ALA A 96 11.47 0.50 -12.47
CA ALA A 96 10.65 1.57 -11.93
C ALA A 96 10.27 1.30 -10.46
N ILE A 97 10.17 2.37 -9.67
CA ILE A 97 9.71 2.29 -8.28
C ILE A 97 8.19 2.18 -8.29
N GLN A 98 7.62 1.20 -7.58
CA GLN A 98 6.17 1.13 -7.43
C GLN A 98 5.74 1.92 -6.20
N LEU A 99 4.73 2.78 -6.37
CA LEU A 99 4.20 3.62 -5.30
C LEU A 99 2.71 3.33 -5.09
N HIS A 100 2.29 3.38 -3.83
CA HIS A 100 0.89 3.23 -3.47
C HIS A 100 0.05 4.43 -3.96
N PRO A 101 -1.12 4.24 -4.61
CA PRO A 101 -1.90 5.35 -5.16
C PRO A 101 -2.30 6.40 -4.11
N LEU A 102 -2.69 5.99 -2.90
CA LEU A 102 -3.15 6.90 -1.84
C LEU A 102 -2.06 7.84 -1.29
N VAL A 103 -0.76 7.59 -1.54
CA VAL A 103 0.30 8.50 -1.09
C VAL A 103 0.70 9.51 -2.17
N CYS A 104 0.19 9.37 -3.41
CA CYS A 104 0.54 10.26 -4.51
C CYS A 104 0.15 11.71 -4.25
N THR A 105 -0.98 11.94 -3.56
CA THR A 105 -1.44 13.26 -3.11
C THR A 105 -0.41 13.94 -2.20
N ALA A 106 0.17 13.18 -1.26
CA ALA A 106 1.19 13.67 -0.33
C ALA A 106 2.52 14.01 -1.04
N PHE A 107 2.86 13.34 -2.14
CA PHE A 107 4.04 13.69 -2.95
C PHE A 107 3.74 14.72 -4.05
N ASN A 108 2.47 15.08 -4.24
CA ASN A 108 1.97 15.81 -5.40
C ASN A 108 2.43 15.16 -6.72
N ALA A 109 2.44 13.84 -6.77
CA ALA A 109 3.00 13.03 -7.85
C ALA A 109 1.91 12.40 -8.72
N ASP A 110 2.23 12.18 -9.98
CA ASP A 110 1.45 11.37 -10.92
C ASP A 110 2.34 10.33 -11.63
N PHE A 111 1.79 9.60 -12.61
CA PHE A 111 2.47 8.47 -13.25
C PHE A 111 2.78 8.74 -14.73
N ASP A 112 3.07 10.00 -15.10
CA ASP A 112 3.32 10.43 -16.48
C ASP A 112 4.82 10.51 -16.85
N GLY A 113 5.70 10.23 -15.90
CA GLY A 113 7.16 10.35 -16.06
C GLY A 113 7.91 10.85 -14.82
N ASP A 114 7.16 11.20 -13.78
CA ASP A 114 7.70 11.59 -12.47
C ASP A 114 8.76 10.62 -11.93
N GLN A 115 9.76 11.20 -11.24
CA GLN A 115 10.87 10.44 -10.67
C GLN A 115 11.01 10.72 -9.17
N MET A 116 11.33 9.67 -8.43
CA MET A 116 11.60 9.78 -6.99
C MET A 116 13.03 9.35 -6.66
N ALA A 117 13.62 10.05 -5.70
CA ALA A 117 14.87 9.66 -5.07
C ALA A 117 14.60 8.68 -3.92
N VAL A 118 15.49 7.70 -3.77
CA VAL A 118 15.49 6.71 -2.68
C VAL A 118 16.74 6.92 -1.84
N HIS A 119 16.55 7.06 -0.53
CA HIS A 119 17.60 7.16 0.48
C HIS A 119 17.48 6.01 1.48
N VAL A 120 18.62 5.48 1.94
CA VAL A 120 18.67 4.39 2.92
C VAL A 120 19.22 4.93 4.25
N PRO A 121 18.44 4.93 5.34
CA PRO A 121 18.95 5.26 6.67
C PRO A 121 19.96 4.20 7.11
N LEU A 122 21.15 4.63 7.52
CA LEU A 122 22.27 3.72 7.83
C LEU A 122 22.35 3.37 9.32
N SER A 123 22.27 4.37 10.21
CA SER A 123 22.35 4.13 11.65
C SER A 123 21.05 3.52 12.20
N LEU A 124 21.15 2.81 13.32
CA LEU A 124 19.99 2.20 13.96
C LEU A 124 18.99 3.27 14.42
N GLU A 125 19.48 4.38 14.94
CA GLU A 125 18.66 5.52 15.38
C GLU A 125 17.87 6.11 14.20
N ALA A 126 18.50 6.26 13.03
CA ALA A 126 17.83 6.77 11.84
C ALA A 126 16.79 5.79 11.29
N GLN A 127 17.06 4.48 11.37
CA GLN A 127 16.08 3.45 10.98
C GLN A 127 14.86 3.45 11.92
N LEU A 128 15.09 3.57 13.23
CA LEU A 128 14.04 3.66 14.23
C LEU A 128 13.22 4.95 14.07
N GLU A 129 13.87 6.09 13.84
CA GLU A 129 13.21 7.36 13.58
C GLU A 129 12.35 7.30 12.30
N ALA A 130 12.89 6.75 11.22
CA ALA A 130 12.16 6.57 9.97
C ALA A 130 10.89 5.72 10.19
N ARG A 131 11.00 4.64 10.97
CA ARG A 131 9.88 3.75 11.29
C ARG A 131 8.84 4.39 12.22
N ALA A 132 9.30 5.09 13.26
CA ALA A 132 8.43 5.67 14.27
C ALA A 132 7.74 6.96 13.81
N LEU A 133 8.42 7.80 13.02
CA LEU A 133 7.95 9.16 12.70
C LEU A 133 7.66 9.37 11.21
N MET A 134 8.46 8.77 10.32
CA MET A 134 8.39 9.06 8.89
C MET A 134 7.57 8.03 8.08
N MET A 135 7.21 6.89 8.67
CA MET A 135 6.46 5.83 8.01
C MET A 135 5.15 6.38 7.42
N ALA A 136 4.82 6.00 6.19
CA ALA A 136 3.64 6.51 5.49
C ALA A 136 2.33 6.27 6.26
N SER A 137 2.24 5.17 7.02
CA SER A 137 1.10 4.86 7.90
C SER A 137 0.87 5.86 9.02
N ASN A 138 1.89 6.63 9.42
CA ASN A 138 1.78 7.59 10.53
C ASN A 138 1.33 8.96 10.02
N ASN A 139 1.43 9.21 8.72
CA ASN A 139 1.24 10.51 8.09
C ASN A 139 -0.10 10.58 7.34
N ILE A 140 -1.19 10.28 8.06
CA ILE A 140 -2.56 10.18 7.53
C ILE A 140 -3.24 11.56 7.42
N LEU A 141 -2.88 12.49 8.31
CA LEU A 141 -3.48 13.82 8.39
C LEU A 141 -2.52 14.89 7.87
N SER A 142 -3.06 15.87 7.18
CA SER A 142 -2.34 17.06 6.75
C SER A 142 -1.92 17.88 7.98
N PRO A 143 -0.63 18.27 8.09
CA PRO A 143 -0.14 19.08 9.20
C PRO A 143 -0.73 20.50 9.23
N ALA A 144 -1.24 21.00 8.11
CA ALA A 144 -1.67 22.39 7.97
C ALA A 144 -3.10 22.64 8.49
N ASN A 145 -4.00 21.67 8.32
CA ASN A 145 -5.43 21.80 8.59
C ASN A 145 -6.03 20.59 9.34
N GLY A 146 -5.30 19.49 9.52
CA GLY A 146 -5.80 18.30 10.19
C GLY A 146 -6.70 17.40 9.33
N ASP A 147 -6.97 17.78 8.09
CA ASP A 147 -7.78 16.98 7.17
C ASP A 147 -7.01 15.72 6.71
N PRO A 148 -7.68 14.58 6.46
CA PRO A 148 -7.03 13.39 5.92
C PRO A 148 -6.41 13.65 4.54
N ILE A 149 -5.17 13.20 4.32
CA ILE A 149 -4.48 13.34 3.02
C ILE A 149 -4.54 12.07 2.17
N ILE A 150 -4.80 10.91 2.79
CA ILE A 150 -4.88 9.60 2.13
C ILE A 150 -6.27 9.32 1.54
N VAL A 151 -6.94 10.35 1.03
CA VAL A 151 -8.29 10.24 0.46
C VAL A 151 -8.20 9.55 -0.90
N PRO A 152 -9.05 8.54 -1.18
CA PRO A 152 -9.13 7.96 -2.51
C PRO A 152 -9.41 9.03 -3.57
N SER A 153 -8.80 8.89 -4.75
CA SER A 153 -8.96 9.81 -5.86
C SER A 153 -9.46 9.10 -7.12
N GLN A 154 -9.98 9.89 -8.06
CA GLN A 154 -10.32 9.48 -9.43
C GLN A 154 -11.12 8.15 -9.50
N ASP A 155 -10.51 7.10 -10.03
CA ASP A 155 -11.16 5.82 -10.34
C ASP A 155 -11.74 5.12 -9.11
N VAL A 156 -11.08 5.24 -7.95
CA VAL A 156 -11.57 4.62 -6.71
C VAL A 156 -12.88 5.30 -6.29
N VAL A 157 -12.93 6.63 -6.37
CA VAL A 157 -14.13 7.40 -6.07
C VAL A 157 -15.24 7.08 -7.08
N LEU A 158 -14.89 6.96 -8.37
CA LEU A 158 -15.84 6.60 -9.42
C LEU A 158 -16.42 5.20 -9.21
N GLY A 159 -15.60 4.21 -8.86
CA GLY A 159 -16.03 2.85 -8.56
C GLY A 159 -16.97 2.79 -7.36
N LEU A 160 -16.60 3.46 -6.25
CA LEU A 160 -17.43 3.57 -5.05
C LEU A 160 -18.75 4.31 -5.35
N TYR A 161 -18.71 5.38 -6.14
CA TYR A 161 -19.91 6.10 -6.57
C TYR A 161 -20.82 5.21 -7.41
N TYR A 162 -20.27 4.54 -8.43
CA TYR A 162 -21.04 3.68 -9.33
C TYR A 162 -21.72 2.53 -8.59
N MET A 163 -20.99 1.85 -7.68
CA MET A 163 -21.53 0.72 -6.94
C MET A 163 -22.60 1.14 -5.90
N THR A 164 -22.52 2.35 -5.35
CA THR A 164 -23.45 2.81 -4.30
C THR A 164 -24.71 3.51 -4.82
N ARG A 165 -24.81 3.74 -6.13
CA ARG A 165 -26.02 4.28 -6.77
C ARG A 165 -27.16 3.26 -6.81
N GLU A 166 -28.37 3.77 -6.76
CA GLU A 166 -29.60 3.00 -6.95
C GLU A 166 -30.07 3.11 -8.40
N ARG A 167 -30.60 2.00 -8.95
CA ARG A 167 -31.22 1.95 -10.27
C ARG A 167 -32.59 1.29 -10.15
N VAL A 168 -33.63 2.01 -10.57
CA VAL A 168 -35.00 1.50 -10.64
C VAL A 168 -35.11 0.44 -11.74
N GLY A 169 -35.82 -0.65 -11.47
CA GLY A 169 -36.00 -1.77 -12.40
C GLY A 169 -34.76 -2.65 -12.56
N ALA A 170 -33.82 -2.60 -11.62
CA ALA A 170 -32.63 -3.43 -11.65
C ALA A 170 -32.96 -4.89 -11.25
N ARG A 171 -32.17 -5.84 -11.76
CA ARG A 171 -32.39 -7.26 -11.46
C ARG A 171 -32.20 -7.52 -9.97
N GLY A 172 -33.16 -8.20 -9.35
CA GLY A 172 -33.14 -8.50 -7.92
C GLY A 172 -33.73 -7.40 -7.03
N GLU A 173 -34.38 -6.40 -7.61
CA GLU A 173 -35.10 -5.38 -6.84
C GLU A 173 -36.16 -5.99 -5.92
N GLY A 174 -36.21 -5.51 -4.68
CA GLY A 174 -37.17 -5.93 -3.66
C GLY A 174 -36.79 -7.22 -2.90
N MET A 175 -35.70 -7.89 -3.30
CA MET A 175 -35.23 -9.11 -2.62
C MET A 175 -34.83 -8.84 -1.16
N LEU A 176 -35.02 -9.87 -0.34
CA LEU A 176 -34.69 -9.87 1.09
C LEU A 176 -33.53 -10.83 1.34
N PHE A 177 -32.50 -10.36 2.05
CA PHE A 177 -31.32 -11.13 2.40
C PHE A 177 -31.15 -11.25 3.92
N SER A 178 -30.74 -12.43 4.39
CA SER A 178 -30.51 -12.76 5.80
C SER A 178 -29.24 -12.14 6.37
N ASP A 179 -28.24 -11.87 5.53
CA ASP A 179 -26.95 -11.27 5.86
C ASP A 179 -26.21 -10.78 4.61
N VAL A 180 -25.06 -10.14 4.81
CA VAL A 180 -24.19 -9.63 3.73
C VAL A 180 -23.55 -10.77 2.90
N HIS A 181 -23.30 -11.94 3.50
CA HIS A 181 -22.73 -13.08 2.77
C HIS A 181 -23.69 -13.64 1.72
N GLU A 182 -25.00 -13.64 2.01
CA GLU A 182 -26.03 -14.01 1.05
C GLU A 182 -26.08 -13.01 -0.13
N VAL A 183 -25.95 -11.71 0.15
CA VAL A 183 -25.83 -10.68 -0.89
C VAL A 183 -24.61 -10.94 -1.78
N HIS A 184 -23.46 -11.26 -1.19
CA HIS A 184 -22.23 -11.63 -1.93
C HIS A 184 -22.48 -12.80 -2.89
N ARG A 185 -23.04 -13.91 -2.39
CA ARG A 185 -23.35 -15.08 -3.23
C ARG A 185 -24.35 -14.76 -4.34
N ALA A 186 -25.38 -13.97 -4.03
CA ALA A 186 -26.39 -13.56 -5.01
C ALA A 186 -25.79 -12.68 -6.12
N TYR A 187 -24.84 -11.80 -5.76
CA TYR A 187 -24.12 -10.98 -6.72
C TYR A 187 -23.17 -11.80 -7.60
N GLU A 188 -22.37 -12.69 -7.00
CA GLU A 188 -21.43 -13.56 -7.73
C GLU A 188 -22.14 -14.53 -8.69
N SER A 189 -23.31 -15.04 -8.29
CA SER A 189 -24.18 -15.86 -9.14
C SER A 189 -24.97 -15.07 -10.19
N ARG A 190 -24.75 -13.75 -10.29
CA ARG A 190 -25.44 -12.83 -11.22
C ARG A 190 -26.96 -12.83 -11.07
N MET A 191 -27.46 -13.12 -9.88
CA MET A 191 -28.90 -13.12 -9.59
C MET A 191 -29.43 -11.71 -9.29
N VAL A 192 -28.55 -10.81 -8.84
CA VAL A 192 -28.86 -9.40 -8.54
C VAL A 192 -27.84 -8.46 -9.16
N ASP A 193 -28.27 -7.24 -9.50
CA ASP A 193 -27.40 -6.16 -9.96
C ASP A 193 -26.85 -5.33 -8.79
N LEU A 194 -25.65 -4.75 -8.92
CA LEU A 194 -25.04 -3.87 -7.89
C LEU A 194 -25.97 -2.75 -7.42
N GLN A 195 -26.74 -2.17 -8.34
CA GLN A 195 -27.56 -0.99 -8.08
C GLN A 195 -29.01 -1.35 -7.68
N ALA A 196 -29.32 -2.65 -7.52
CA ALA A 196 -30.65 -3.10 -7.15
C ALA A 196 -30.98 -2.76 -5.71
N LYS A 197 -32.18 -2.24 -5.49
CA LYS A 197 -32.71 -1.92 -4.16
C LYS A 197 -33.16 -3.20 -3.46
N VAL A 198 -32.59 -3.49 -2.30
CA VAL A 198 -32.78 -4.74 -1.55
C VAL A 198 -32.98 -4.45 -0.06
N ARG A 199 -33.50 -5.43 0.68
CA ARG A 199 -33.57 -5.39 2.14
C ARG A 199 -32.58 -6.38 2.72
N VAL A 200 -31.64 -5.92 3.52
CA VAL A 200 -30.58 -6.76 4.12
C VAL A 200 -30.63 -6.62 5.63
N ARG A 201 -30.49 -7.75 6.33
CA ARG A 201 -30.32 -7.74 7.78
C ARG A 201 -28.85 -7.50 8.12
N ILE A 202 -28.57 -6.39 8.81
CA ILE A 202 -27.22 -5.98 9.21
C ILE A 202 -27.10 -6.05 10.72
N LYS A 203 -25.98 -6.59 11.20
CA LYS A 203 -25.55 -6.55 12.61
C LYS A 203 -24.52 -5.43 12.75
N GLU A 204 -24.87 -4.37 13.46
CA GLU A 204 -23.99 -3.22 13.67
C GLU A 204 -23.65 -3.14 15.16
N ARG A 205 -22.36 -2.90 15.45
CA ARG A 205 -21.90 -2.56 16.79
C ARG A 205 -21.79 -1.04 16.89
N ILE A 206 -22.63 -0.44 17.72
CA ILE A 206 -22.60 1.01 17.92
C ILE A 206 -21.58 1.31 19.02
N HIS A 207 -20.50 1.99 18.62
CA HIS A 207 -19.47 2.44 19.55
C HIS A 207 -19.90 3.74 20.22
N GLY A 208 -20.18 3.67 21.53
CA GLY A 208 -20.52 4.78 22.42
C GLY A 208 -19.98 4.52 23.83
N ALA A 209 -20.48 5.24 24.85
CA ALA A 209 -20.08 5.02 26.24
C ALA A 209 -20.31 3.57 26.72
N GLU A 210 -21.35 2.92 26.20
CA GLU A 210 -21.59 1.49 26.33
C GLU A 210 -21.76 0.89 24.93
N PRO A 211 -20.90 -0.07 24.51
CA PRO A 211 -21.05 -0.73 23.21
C PRO A 211 -22.35 -1.53 23.16
N GLN A 212 -23.19 -1.27 22.16
CA GLN A 212 -24.45 -2.01 21.96
C GLN A 212 -24.46 -2.67 20.59
N ASP A 213 -24.83 -3.95 20.56
CA ASP A 213 -25.03 -4.70 19.33
C ASP A 213 -26.49 -4.58 18.89
N ARG A 214 -26.72 -4.10 17.66
CA ARG A 214 -28.05 -3.93 17.10
C ARG A 214 -28.17 -4.70 15.79
N THR A 215 -29.20 -5.54 15.71
CA THR A 215 -29.57 -6.20 14.44
C THR A 215 -30.80 -5.49 13.87
N ARG A 216 -30.72 -5.03 12.62
CA ARG A 216 -31.85 -4.41 11.92
C ARG A 216 -31.88 -4.79 10.45
N THR A 217 -33.09 -4.90 9.90
CA THR A 217 -33.28 -5.01 8.44
C THR A 217 -33.36 -3.61 7.86
N VAL A 218 -32.45 -3.29 6.94
CA VAL A 218 -32.37 -1.97 6.30
C VAL A 218 -32.65 -2.08 4.82
N SER A 219 -33.31 -1.05 4.26
CA SER A 219 -33.41 -0.88 2.81
C SER A 219 -32.13 -0.26 2.30
N THR A 220 -31.43 -0.94 1.40
CA THR A 220 -30.13 -0.53 0.85
C THR A 220 -30.01 -0.95 -0.62
N THR A 221 -28.85 -0.75 -1.24
CA THR A 221 -28.52 -1.37 -2.53
C THR A 221 -27.57 -2.54 -2.31
N VAL A 222 -27.51 -3.48 -3.27
CA VAL A 222 -26.54 -4.58 -3.25
C VAL A 222 -25.12 -4.03 -3.07
N GLY A 223 -24.72 -3.04 -3.87
CA GLY A 223 -23.37 -2.48 -3.81
C GLY A 223 -23.06 -1.79 -2.48
N ARG A 224 -24.02 -1.12 -1.84
CA ARG A 224 -23.82 -0.60 -0.47
C ARG A 224 -23.66 -1.72 0.56
N ALA A 225 -24.41 -2.81 0.42
CA ALA A 225 -24.31 -3.95 1.33
C ALA A 225 -22.97 -4.69 1.18
N LEU A 226 -22.38 -4.74 -0.02
CA LEU A 226 -21.04 -5.32 -0.25
C LEU A 226 -19.88 -4.50 0.34
N LEU A 227 -20.14 -3.26 0.79
CA LEU A 227 -19.13 -2.41 1.44
C LEU A 227 -19.12 -2.55 2.98
N VAL A 228 -20.08 -3.28 3.55
CA VAL A 228 -20.26 -3.47 5.00
C VAL A 228 -19.57 -4.76 5.44
#